data_AF-A0A0K6GV29-F1
#
_entry.id   AF-A0A0K6GV29-F1
#
_cell.length_a   1.000
_cell.length_b   1.000
_cell.length_c   1.000
_cell.angle_alpha   90.00
_cell.angle_beta   90.00
_cell.angle_gamma   90.00
#
_symmetry.space_group_name_H-M   'P 1'
#
loop_
_entity.id
_entity.type
_entity.pdbx_description
1 polymer ?
#
loop_
_entity_poly.entity_id
_entity_poly.type
_entity_poly.pdbx_seq_one_letter_code
_entity_poly.pdbx_strand_id
1 'polypeptide(L)'
;MDFNESQKDMSRAYYGGATGALASGIVWLSAGLIGLYSSPFNSMLALLIGGMFIFPISLLLSRLLGATGKHGATNVLGKLAIENLGILFGGLFIAVIVAQLNGLLFYPIMLVIIGARYLTFQTLYGLKVYWALGSVLMISGFYLAIFPSAFTLAAFVGGFIEIAFALIIYRKSKECSAS
;
A
#
# COMPACT_ATOMS: atom_id res chain seq x y z
N MET A 1 -9.15 -25.67 4.69
CA MET A 1 -8.55 -24.81 3.66
C MET A 1 -7.06 -24.87 3.86
N ASP A 2 -6.32 -25.36 2.88
CA ASP A 2 -4.86 -25.37 2.91
C ASP A 2 -4.30 -23.95 2.68
N PHE A 3 -3.01 -23.74 2.94
CA PHE A 3 -2.32 -22.47 2.74
C PHE A 3 -2.44 -21.96 1.30
N ASN A 4 -2.21 -22.83 0.31
CA ASN A 4 -2.29 -22.47 -1.11
C ASN A 4 -3.73 -22.09 -1.53
N GLU A 5 -4.73 -22.78 -0.97
CA GLU A 5 -6.13 -22.44 -1.19
C GLU A 5 -6.45 -21.07 -0.57
N SER A 6 -5.95 -20.81 0.63
CA SER A 6 -6.13 -19.55 1.35
C SER A 6 -5.55 -18.36 0.55
N GLN A 7 -4.40 -18.53 -0.10
CA GLN A 7 -3.82 -17.52 -0.99
C GLN A 7 -4.69 -17.27 -2.24
N LYS A 8 -5.18 -18.34 -2.87
CA LYS A 8 -6.05 -18.23 -4.05
C LYS A 8 -7.37 -17.53 -3.72
N ASP A 9 -7.97 -17.84 -2.58
CA ASP A 9 -9.20 -17.20 -2.08
C ASP A 9 -8.99 -15.71 -1.81
N MET A 10 -7.91 -15.35 -1.11
CA MET A 10 -7.52 -13.94 -0.92
C MET A 10 -7.31 -13.22 -2.26
N SER A 11 -6.58 -13.84 -3.18
CA SER A 11 -6.32 -13.25 -4.49
C SER A 11 -7.59 -13.06 -5.31
N ARG A 12 -8.52 -14.03 -5.30
CA ARG A 12 -9.80 -13.92 -6.03
C ARG A 12 -10.73 -12.89 -5.39
N ALA A 13 -10.81 -12.85 -4.06
CA ALA A 13 -11.69 -11.93 -3.35
C ALA A 13 -11.31 -10.46 -3.51
N TYR A 14 -10.02 -10.16 -3.74
CA TYR A 14 -9.49 -8.79 -3.77
C TYR A 14 -8.65 -8.45 -5.01
N TYR A 15 -8.76 -9.21 -6.11
CA TYR A 15 -7.90 -9.08 -7.30
C TYR A 15 -6.40 -9.05 -6.99
N GLY A 16 -5.97 -9.91 -6.07
CA GLY A 16 -4.59 -9.97 -5.60
C GLY A 16 -4.16 -8.72 -4.85
N GLY A 17 -5.08 -7.88 -4.37
CA GLY A 17 -4.81 -6.61 -3.69
C GLY A 17 -4.56 -5.41 -4.62
N ALA A 18 -4.75 -5.57 -5.94
CA ALA A 18 -4.52 -4.52 -6.93
C ALA A 18 -5.31 -3.23 -6.63
N THR A 19 -6.56 -3.38 -6.23
CA THR A 19 -7.46 -2.27 -5.87
C THR A 19 -7.01 -1.54 -4.61
N GLY A 20 -6.35 -2.24 -3.68
CA GLY A 20 -5.72 -1.67 -2.50
C GLY A 20 -4.52 -0.81 -2.86
N ALA A 21 -3.62 -1.33 -3.70
CA ALA A 21 -2.48 -0.58 -4.20
C ALA A 21 -2.92 0.66 -5.02
N LEU A 22 -3.98 0.53 -5.83
CA LEU A 22 -4.54 1.66 -6.57
C LEU A 22 -5.11 2.75 -5.65
N ALA A 23 -5.92 2.35 -4.66
CA ALA A 23 -6.50 3.27 -3.69
C ALA A 23 -5.43 3.99 -2.88
N SER A 24 -4.40 3.24 -2.44
CA SER A 24 -3.25 3.79 -1.74
C SER A 24 -2.52 4.80 -2.64
N GLY A 25 -2.24 4.46 -3.90
CA GLY A 25 -1.51 5.35 -4.80
C GLY A 25 -2.25 6.67 -5.07
N ILE A 26 -3.57 6.62 -5.20
CA ILE A 26 -4.42 7.82 -5.31
C ILE A 26 -4.32 8.69 -4.06
N VAL A 27 -4.35 8.09 -2.86
CA VAL A 27 -4.19 8.80 -1.59
C VAL A 27 -2.80 9.45 -1.51
N TRP A 28 -1.74 8.75 -1.90
CA TRP A 28 -0.38 9.27 -1.94
C TRP A 28 -0.24 10.48 -2.89
N LEU A 29 -0.79 10.38 -4.10
CA LEU A 29 -0.80 11.51 -5.06
C LEU A 29 -1.61 12.69 -4.52
N SER A 30 -2.76 12.43 -3.90
CA SER A 30 -3.63 13.47 -3.33
C SER A 30 -2.92 14.19 -2.17
N ALA A 31 -2.23 13.45 -1.30
CA ALA A 31 -1.44 14.00 -0.22
C ALA A 31 -0.28 14.85 -0.75
N GLY A 32 0.40 14.39 -1.81
CA GLY A 32 1.43 15.14 -2.52
C GLY A 32 0.91 16.46 -3.09
N LEU A 33 -0.25 16.45 -3.76
CA LEU A 33 -0.91 17.65 -4.29
C LEU A 33 -1.28 18.64 -3.18
N ILE A 34 -1.84 18.16 -2.06
CA ILE A 34 -2.15 19.00 -0.90
C ILE A 34 -0.87 19.63 -0.32
N GLY A 35 0.25 18.90 -0.34
CA GLY A 35 1.54 19.45 0.08
C GLY A 35 2.10 20.53 -0.83
N LEU A 36 1.80 20.48 -2.14
CA LEU A 36 2.20 21.53 -3.08
C LEU A 36 1.39 22.81 -2.90
N TYR A 37 0.08 22.70 -2.63
CA TYR A 37 -0.85 23.83 -2.64
C TYR A 37 -1.27 24.33 -1.26
N SER A 38 -0.92 23.64 -0.18
CA SER A 38 -1.36 23.99 1.17
C SER A 38 -0.18 24.07 2.16
N SER A 39 0.18 22.98 2.81
CA SER A 39 1.29 22.94 3.76
C SER A 39 1.79 21.51 3.98
N PRO A 40 3.04 21.34 4.46
CA PRO A 40 3.54 20.02 4.84
C PRO A 40 2.67 19.32 5.88
N PHE A 41 2.15 20.05 6.86
CA PHE A 41 1.26 19.50 7.88
C PHE A 41 -0.05 18.96 7.28
N ASN A 42 -0.72 19.74 6.42
CA ASN A 42 -1.97 19.33 5.78
C ASN A 42 -1.76 18.13 4.85
N SER A 43 -0.59 18.06 4.22
CA SER A 43 -0.18 16.93 3.39
C SER A 43 -0.01 15.64 4.19
N MET A 44 0.70 15.69 5.33
CA MET A 44 0.80 14.55 6.25
C MET A 44 -0.58 14.12 6.73
N LEU A 45 -1.42 15.08 7.15
CA LEU A 45 -2.77 14.80 7.62
C LEU A 45 -3.63 14.15 6.52
N ALA A 46 -3.51 14.60 5.28
CA ALA A 46 -4.19 14.00 4.15
C ALA A 46 -3.77 12.54 3.93
N LEU A 47 -2.48 12.21 4.07
CA LEU A 47 -2.01 10.82 4.00
C LEU A 47 -2.56 9.98 5.16
N LEU A 48 -2.57 10.52 6.38
CA LEU A 48 -3.08 9.82 7.57
C LEU A 48 -4.57 9.51 7.44
N ILE A 49 -5.38 10.54 7.15
CA ILE A 49 -6.83 10.41 7.01
C ILE A 49 -7.15 9.55 5.79
N GLY A 50 -6.52 9.84 4.64
CA GLY A 50 -6.70 9.06 3.43
C GLY A 50 -6.33 7.59 3.62
N GLY A 51 -5.31 7.30 4.42
CA GLY A 51 -4.88 5.96 4.81
C GLY A 51 -6.00 5.12 5.44
N MET A 52 -6.86 5.75 6.25
CA MET A 52 -8.02 5.10 6.87
C MET A 52 -9.07 4.67 5.83
N PHE A 53 -9.17 5.40 4.73
CA PHE A 53 -10.12 5.13 3.65
C PHE A 53 -9.58 4.16 2.58
N ILE A 54 -8.29 3.81 2.60
CA ILE A 54 -7.70 2.89 1.60
C ILE A 54 -8.46 1.56 1.57
N PHE A 55 -8.74 0.96 2.72
CA PHE A 55 -9.45 -0.32 2.76
C PHE A 55 -10.90 -0.22 2.25
N PRO A 56 -11.75 0.71 2.75
CA PRO A 56 -13.09 0.95 2.18
C PRO A 56 -13.09 1.23 0.68
N ILE A 57 -12.19 2.09 0.19
CA ILE A 57 -12.07 2.44 -1.23
C ILE A 57 -11.67 1.19 -2.03
N SER A 58 -10.69 0.42 -1.55
CA SER A 58 -10.27 -0.82 -2.21
C SER A 58 -11.40 -1.84 -2.33
N LEU A 59 -12.26 -1.94 -1.31
CA LEU A 59 -13.42 -2.82 -1.32
C LEU A 59 -14.45 -2.37 -2.36
N LEU A 60 -14.72 -1.07 -2.41
CA LEU A 60 -15.61 -0.47 -3.40
C LEU A 60 -15.08 -0.70 -4.83
N LEU A 61 -13.80 -0.44 -5.08
CA LEU A 61 -13.16 -0.69 -6.37
C LEU A 61 -13.18 -2.17 -6.75
N SER A 62 -12.94 -3.07 -5.79
CA SER A 62 -13.00 -4.52 -6.03
C SER A 62 -14.38 -4.97 -6.47
N ARG A 63 -15.44 -4.47 -5.81
CA ARG A 63 -16.83 -4.78 -6.17
C ARG A 63 -17.22 -4.22 -7.53
N LEU A 64 -16.80 -3.00 -7.84
CA LEU A 64 -17.04 -2.38 -9.16
C LEU A 64 -16.37 -3.17 -10.29
N LEU A 65 -15.21 -3.77 -10.03
CA LEU A 65 -14.49 -4.58 -11.00
C LEU A 65 -14.97 -6.04 -11.07
N GLY A 66 -15.89 -6.46 -10.20
CA GLY A 66 -16.54 -7.79 -10.22
C GLY A 66 -16.03 -8.80 -9.19
N ALA A 67 -15.18 -8.41 -8.24
CA ALA A 67 -14.74 -9.28 -7.15
C ALA A 67 -15.71 -9.23 -5.95
N THR A 68 -15.73 -10.32 -5.18
CA THR A 68 -16.61 -10.46 -4.02
C THR A 68 -16.27 -9.48 -2.89
N GLY A 69 -14.99 -9.11 -2.77
CA GLY A 69 -14.49 -8.27 -1.67
C GLY A 69 -14.53 -8.95 -0.30
N LYS A 70 -14.73 -10.28 -0.27
CA LYS A 70 -14.87 -11.07 0.95
C LYS A 70 -14.22 -12.43 0.76
N HIS A 71 -13.21 -12.71 1.56
CA HIS A 71 -12.57 -14.02 1.67
C HIS A 71 -13.39 -14.96 2.57
N GLY A 72 -13.13 -16.27 2.48
CA GLY A 72 -13.80 -17.28 3.28
C GLY A 72 -13.50 -17.14 4.79
N ALA A 73 -14.50 -17.39 5.65
CA ALA A 73 -14.33 -17.27 7.10
C ALA A 73 -13.32 -18.27 7.70
N THR A 74 -13.02 -19.36 6.98
CA THR A 74 -12.03 -20.39 7.35
C THR A 74 -10.62 -20.09 6.83
N ASN A 75 -10.42 -18.95 6.16
CA ASN A 75 -9.14 -18.56 5.57
C ASN A 75 -8.15 -18.16 6.68
N VAL A 76 -7.06 -18.93 6.82
CA VAL A 76 -6.06 -18.71 7.87
C VAL A 76 -5.26 -17.42 7.68
N LEU A 77 -5.16 -16.93 6.45
CA LEU A 77 -4.41 -15.72 6.11
C LEU A 77 -5.16 -14.43 6.45
N GLY A 78 -6.45 -14.50 6.81
CA GLY A 78 -7.20 -13.36 7.33
C GLY A 78 -6.56 -12.78 8.59
N LYS A 79 -5.97 -13.63 9.44
CA LYS A 79 -5.22 -13.20 10.64
C LYS A 79 -3.97 -12.41 10.27
N LEU A 80 -3.22 -12.87 9.27
CA LEU A 80 -2.03 -12.17 8.77
C LEU A 80 -2.35 -10.78 8.23
N ALA A 81 -3.52 -10.60 7.61
CA ALA A 81 -3.98 -9.28 7.17
C ALA A 81 -4.18 -8.30 8.34
N ILE A 82 -4.65 -8.80 9.50
CA ILE A 82 -4.80 -8.02 10.72
C ILE A 82 -3.44 -7.73 11.36
N GLU A 83 -2.55 -8.72 11.44
CA GLU A 83 -1.18 -8.54 11.97
C GLU A 83 -0.39 -7.47 11.21
N ASN A 84 -0.58 -7.39 9.89
CA ASN A 84 -0.01 -6.34 9.05
C ASN A 84 -0.46 -4.91 9.39
N LEU A 85 -1.55 -4.74 10.14
CA LEU A 85 -1.93 -3.42 10.67
C LEU A 85 -0.94 -2.96 11.75
N GLY A 86 -0.30 -3.88 12.48
CA GLY A 86 0.74 -3.55 13.44
C GLY A 86 1.94 -2.85 12.79
N ILE A 87 2.35 -3.32 11.60
CA ILE A 87 3.42 -2.68 10.80
C ILE A 87 3.00 -1.27 10.39
N LEU A 88 1.74 -1.10 9.96
CA LEU A 88 1.21 0.18 9.54
C LEU A 88 1.15 1.18 10.71
N PHE A 89 0.54 0.82 11.83
CA PHE A 89 0.37 1.74 12.97
C PHE A 89 1.68 2.00 13.70
N GLY A 90 2.52 0.97 13.89
CA GLY A 90 3.85 1.13 14.45
C GLY A 90 4.74 2.01 13.56
N GLY A 91 4.69 1.79 12.25
CA GLY A 91 5.41 2.62 11.30
C GLY A 91 4.87 4.05 11.25
N LEU A 92 3.55 4.24 11.27
CA LEU A 92 2.95 5.58 11.29
C LEU A 92 3.40 6.37 12.52
N PHE A 93 3.43 5.73 13.69
CA PHE A 93 3.93 6.34 14.91
C PHE A 93 5.39 6.79 14.76
N ILE A 94 6.25 5.93 14.20
CA ILE A 94 7.65 6.26 13.90
C ILE A 94 7.73 7.45 12.92
N ALA A 95 6.94 7.44 11.84
CA ALA A 95 6.96 8.48 10.82
C ALA A 95 6.57 9.86 11.41
N VAL A 96 5.58 9.90 12.30
CA VAL A 96 5.17 11.15 12.97
C VAL A 96 6.27 11.66 13.91
N ILE A 97 6.91 10.79 14.69
CA ILE A 97 8.02 11.20 15.56
C ILE A 97 9.19 11.74 14.73
N VAL A 98 9.58 11.01 13.69
CA VAL A 98 10.68 11.43 12.81
C VAL A 98 10.35 12.75 12.10
N ALA A 99 9.08 12.96 11.72
CA ALA A 99 8.64 14.22 11.12
C ALA A 99 8.80 15.43 12.05
N GLN A 100 8.74 15.24 13.37
CA GLN A 100 9.01 16.31 14.35
C GLN A 100 10.49 16.70 14.39
N LEU A 101 11.40 15.75 14.09
CA LEU A 101 12.83 16.01 13.99
C LEU A 101 13.19 16.61 12.62
N ASN A 102 12.64 16.06 11.55
CA ASN A 102 12.80 16.54 10.19
C ASN A 102 11.58 16.17 9.33
N GLY A 103 10.75 17.16 9.01
CA GLY A 103 9.54 16.96 8.21
C GLY A 103 9.80 16.34 6.83
N LEU A 104 10.98 16.54 6.24
CA LEU A 104 11.34 15.96 4.93
C LEU A 104 11.41 14.43 4.98
N LEU A 105 11.63 13.83 6.15
CA LEU A 105 11.75 12.39 6.33
C LEU A 105 10.40 11.68 6.48
N PHE A 106 9.29 12.40 6.68
CA PHE A 106 7.96 11.79 6.85
C PHE A 106 7.61 10.82 5.71
N TYR A 107 7.60 11.31 4.47
CA TYR A 107 7.23 10.50 3.30
C TYR A 107 8.26 9.41 2.98
N PRO A 108 9.59 9.67 3.00
CA PRO A 108 10.59 8.62 2.85
C PRO A 108 10.45 7.48 3.87
N ILE A 109 10.20 7.79 5.14
CA ILE A 109 9.99 6.76 6.18
C ILE A 109 8.68 5.99 5.91
N MET A 110 7.60 6.69 5.57
CA MET A 110 6.35 6.04 5.17
C MET A 110 6.54 5.11 3.96
N LEU A 111 7.34 5.49 2.95
CA LEU A 111 7.66 4.63 1.81
C LEU A 111 8.34 3.32 2.24
N VAL A 112 9.31 3.40 3.15
CA VAL A 112 10.02 2.21 3.66
C VAL A 112 9.06 1.30 4.42
N ILE A 113 8.23 1.85 5.32
CA ILE A 113 7.25 1.09 6.11
C ILE A 113 6.22 0.40 5.20
N ILE A 114 5.65 1.15 4.25
CA ILE A 114 4.66 0.62 3.32
C ILE A 114 5.29 -0.41 2.38
N GLY A 115 6.52 -0.18 1.93
CA GLY A 115 7.30 -1.15 1.17
C GLY A 115 7.50 -2.46 1.94
N ALA A 116 7.91 -2.39 3.21
CA ALA A 116 8.04 -3.56 4.08
C ALA A 116 6.70 -4.29 4.28
N ARG A 117 5.61 -3.55 4.45
CA ARG A 117 4.25 -4.12 4.51
C ARG A 117 3.87 -4.83 3.20
N TYR A 118 4.23 -4.31 2.03
CA TYR A 118 3.96 -5.00 0.77
C TYR A 118 4.77 -6.28 0.59
N LEU A 119 5.92 -6.46 1.24
CA LEU A 119 6.64 -7.74 1.17
C LEU A 119 5.80 -8.88 1.78
N THR A 120 5.05 -8.61 2.86
CA THR A 120 4.17 -9.63 3.48
C THR A 120 2.95 -9.96 2.61
N PHE A 121 2.61 -9.10 1.64
CA PHE A 121 1.49 -9.31 0.73
C PHE A 121 1.78 -10.43 -0.28
N GLN A 122 3.06 -10.79 -0.50
CA GLN A 122 3.37 -12.02 -1.23
C GLN A 122 2.88 -13.26 -0.47
N THR A 123 3.03 -13.31 0.85
CA THR A 123 2.49 -14.40 1.68
C THR A 123 0.97 -14.38 1.69
N LEU A 124 0.36 -13.18 1.66
CA LEU A 124 -1.09 -13.01 1.70
C LEU A 124 -1.77 -13.43 0.38
N TYR A 125 -1.24 -13.03 -0.76
CA TYR A 125 -1.87 -13.20 -2.08
C TYR A 125 -1.17 -14.22 -2.99
N GLY A 126 0.02 -14.71 -2.64
CA GLY A 126 0.80 -15.63 -3.47
C GLY A 126 1.46 -15.01 -4.71
N LEU A 127 1.36 -13.69 -4.91
CA LEU A 127 1.90 -13.01 -6.08
C LEU A 127 3.33 -12.50 -5.84
N LYS A 128 4.32 -13.04 -6.57
CA LYS A 128 5.73 -12.62 -6.49
C LYS A 128 5.98 -11.14 -6.84
N VAL A 129 5.05 -10.50 -7.54
CA VAL A 129 5.12 -9.06 -7.87
C VAL A 129 5.22 -8.18 -6.61
N TYR A 130 4.69 -8.64 -5.48
CA TYR A 130 4.80 -7.92 -4.21
C TYR A 130 6.22 -7.80 -3.67
N TRP A 131 7.12 -8.75 -3.98
CA TRP A 131 8.55 -8.61 -3.66
C TRP A 131 9.16 -7.43 -4.41
N ALA A 132 8.84 -7.31 -5.70
CA ALA A 132 9.32 -6.20 -6.53
C ALA A 132 8.73 -4.87 -6.05
N LEU A 133 7.41 -4.80 -5.82
CA LEU A 133 6.75 -3.59 -5.32
C LEU A 133 7.35 -3.14 -3.98
N GLY A 134 7.43 -4.03 -3.00
CA GLY A 134 7.96 -3.72 -1.67
C GLY A 134 9.42 -3.25 -1.74
N SER A 135 10.25 -3.95 -2.52
CA SER A 135 11.67 -3.59 -2.68
C SER A 135 11.85 -2.24 -3.36
N VAL A 136 11.10 -1.96 -4.43
CA VAL A 136 11.17 -0.68 -5.16
C VAL A 136 10.75 0.48 -4.27
N LEU A 137 9.69 0.32 -3.47
CA LEU A 137 9.26 1.33 -2.50
C LEU A 137 10.30 1.55 -1.40
N MET A 138 10.86 0.48 -0.83
CA MET A 138 11.89 0.59 0.21
C MET A 138 13.15 1.28 -0.32
N ILE A 139 13.67 0.87 -1.48
CA ILE A 139 14.85 1.48 -2.11
C ILE A 139 14.58 2.96 -2.39
N SER A 140 13.40 3.30 -2.90
CA SER A 140 13.01 4.70 -3.16
C SER A 140 12.94 5.51 -1.86
N GLY A 141 12.37 4.93 -0.80
CA GLY A 141 12.32 5.56 0.52
C GLY A 141 13.71 5.79 1.12
N PHE A 142 14.60 4.80 1.07
CA PHE A 142 15.98 4.96 1.53
C PHE A 142 16.74 6.02 0.74
N TYR A 143 16.64 6.00 -0.58
CA TYR A 143 17.29 6.99 -1.43
C TYR A 143 16.83 8.41 -1.11
N LEU A 144 15.52 8.63 -0.97
CA LEU A 144 14.94 9.94 -0.66
C LEU A 144 15.15 10.37 0.79
N ALA A 145 15.41 9.43 1.72
CA ALA A 145 15.79 9.75 3.09
C ALA A 145 17.26 10.21 3.19
N ILE A 146 18.16 9.60 2.42
CA ILE A 146 19.60 9.95 2.38
C ILE A 146 19.83 11.24 1.59
N PHE A 147 19.07 11.46 0.52
CA PHE A 147 19.14 12.65 -0.31
C PHE A 147 17.79 13.41 -0.32
N PRO A 148 17.41 14.06 0.80
CA PRO A 148 16.17 14.83 0.86
C PRO A 148 16.23 16.00 -0.12
N SER A 149 15.21 16.11 -0.96
CA SER A 149 15.09 17.19 -1.95
C SER A 149 13.87 18.04 -1.67
N ALA A 150 12.69 17.59 -2.12
CA ALA A 150 11.41 18.23 -1.86
C ALA A 150 10.53 17.35 -0.99
N PHE A 151 9.85 17.97 -0.02
CA PHE A 151 8.92 17.30 0.89
C PHE A 151 7.90 16.42 0.16
N THR A 152 7.34 16.92 -0.95
CA THR A 152 6.29 16.23 -1.71
C THR A 152 6.81 15.20 -2.70
N LEU A 153 8.11 15.17 -3.02
CA LEU A 153 8.64 14.29 -4.07
C LEU A 153 8.43 12.82 -3.72
N ALA A 154 8.73 12.44 -2.47
CA ALA A 154 8.52 11.08 -1.99
C ALA A 154 7.03 10.68 -2.02
N ALA A 155 6.12 11.63 -1.83
CA ALA A 155 4.69 11.39 -1.94
C ALA A 155 4.30 10.97 -3.37
N PHE A 156 4.78 11.73 -4.36
CA PHE A 156 4.53 11.44 -5.77
C PHE A 156 5.18 10.14 -6.24
N VAL A 157 6.45 9.91 -5.85
CA VAL A 157 7.18 8.69 -6.19
C VAL A 157 6.42 7.46 -5.68
N GLY A 158 5.98 7.47 -4.41
CA GLY A 158 5.14 6.41 -3.84
C GLY A 158 3.85 6.20 -4.61
N GLY A 159 3.10 7.27 -4.86
CA GLY A 159 1.83 7.22 -5.58
C GLY A 159 1.97 6.62 -6.98
N PHE A 160 2.97 7.06 -7.76
CA PHE A 160 3.21 6.52 -9.10
C PHE A 160 3.64 5.06 -9.09
N ILE A 161 4.52 4.66 -8.17
CA ILE A 161 4.96 3.27 -8.03
C ILE A 161 3.74 2.38 -7.72
N GLU A 162 2.94 2.75 -6.72
CA GLU A 162 1.78 1.95 -6.32
C GLU A 162 0.74 1.83 -7.43
N ILE A 163 0.43 2.91 -8.17
CA ILE A 163 -0.50 2.86 -9.30
C ILE A 163 0.05 1.99 -10.42
N ALA A 164 1.33 2.14 -10.79
CA ALA A 164 1.94 1.34 -11.85
C ALA A 164 1.89 -0.16 -11.50
N PHE A 165 2.25 -0.51 -10.27
CA PHE A 165 2.20 -1.90 -9.80
C PHE A 165 0.76 -2.40 -9.61
N ALA A 166 -0.20 -1.57 -9.23
CA ALA A 166 -1.61 -1.94 -9.15
C ALA A 166 -2.12 -2.48 -10.49
N LEU A 167 -1.76 -1.82 -11.60
CA LEU A 167 -2.11 -2.28 -12.94
C LEU A 167 -1.47 -3.63 -13.29
N ILE A 168 -0.20 -3.83 -12.90
CA ILE A 168 0.51 -5.10 -13.10
C ILE A 168 -0.13 -6.22 -12.29
N ILE A 169 -0.44 -5.97 -11.01
CA ILE A 169 -1.06 -6.94 -10.10
C ILE A 169 -2.45 -7.32 -10.62
N TYR A 170 -3.24 -6.35 -11.09
CA TYR A 170 -4.55 -6.60 -11.67
C TYR A 170 -4.49 -7.53 -12.89
N ARG A 171 -3.55 -7.29 -13.81
CA ARG A 171 -3.35 -8.17 -14.97
C ARG A 171 -3.00 -9.60 -14.55
N LYS A 172 -2.05 -9.76 -13.63
CA LYS A 172 -1.62 -11.08 -13.14
C LYS A 172 -2.69 -11.82 -12.33
N SER A 173 -3.48 -11.11 -11.53
CA SER A 173 -4.55 -11.73 -10.74
C SER A 173 -5.69 -12.22 -11.62
N LYS A 174 -5.97 -11.53 -12.73
CA LYS A 174 -6.95 -11.95 -13.73
C LYS A 174 -6.50 -13.21 -14.49
N GLU A 175 -5.24 -13.28 -14.92
CA GLU A 175 -4.66 -14.47 -15.55
C GLU A 175 -4.75 -15.71 -14.63
N CYS A 176 -4.40 -15.56 -13.35
CA CYS A 176 -4.43 -16.63 -12.35
C CYS A 176 -5.87 -17.05 -11.94
N SER A 177 -6.87 -16.21 -12.21
CA SER A 177 -8.28 -16.53 -11.96
C SER A 177 -8.97 -17.20 -13.16
N ALA A 178 -8.38 -17.11 -14.35
CA ALA A 178 -8.87 -17.74 -15.57
C ALA A 178 -8.32 -19.16 -15.80
N SER A 179 -7.27 -19.54 -15.06
CA SER A 179 -6.72 -20.90 -14.97
C SER A 179 -7.31 -21.70 -13.81
#